data_AF-I3SCQ5-F1
#
_entry.id   AF-I3SCQ5-F1
#
_cell.length_a   1.000
_cell.length_b   1.000
_cell.length_c   1.000
_cell.angle_alpha   90.00
_cell.angle_beta   90.00
_cell.angle_gamma   90.00
#
_symmetry.space_group_name_H-M   'P 1'
#
loop_
_entity.id
_entity.type
_entity.pdbx_description
1 polymer ?
#
loop_
_entity_poly.entity_id
_entity_poly.type
_entity_poly.pdbx_seq_one_letter_code
_entity_poly.pdbx_strand_id
1 'polypeptide(L)'
;MPHIVSWLIIESEIPEACIQIGTFFLRENQRCQGEKPADWDDKEYIEDPNDVKPKGYDSIPAEIPDLNAKEPDSWDEDEDGIWKAPKIPNPAYKGPWKRKKIKNPNYKGKWKVQWKDNPEFEDDPDLYVLKPIKYVGIEVWQVKGGSVFDNFLICDDPDYAREVVDEVFANREIEKEAFEEEEKIRKAKEEEEAQRAREEGERRRKERGHDRHHRDRHRDRYRKYRRGYDDHDEL
;
A
#
# COMPACT_ATOMS: atom_id res chain seq x y z
N MET A 1 41.41 5.32 -31.26
CA MET A 1 40.53 4.14 -31.36
C MET A 1 39.32 4.47 -30.51
N PRO A 2 38.12 4.64 -31.07
CA PRO A 2 37.00 5.17 -30.31
C PRO A 2 36.43 4.10 -29.37
N HIS A 3 36.17 4.51 -28.14
CA HIS A 3 35.62 3.69 -27.06
C HIS A 3 34.10 3.64 -27.24
N ILE A 4 33.52 2.44 -27.39
CA ILE A 4 32.08 2.25 -27.52
C ILE A 4 31.45 2.41 -26.14
N VAL A 5 30.78 3.54 -25.91
CA VAL A 5 29.91 3.74 -24.75
C VAL A 5 28.50 3.37 -25.20
N SER A 6 28.02 2.20 -24.81
CA SER A 6 26.67 1.73 -25.15
C SER A 6 25.65 2.48 -24.29
N TRP A 7 25.00 3.49 -24.85
CA TRP A 7 23.89 4.20 -24.19
C TRP A 7 22.57 3.49 -24.49
N LEU A 8 21.94 2.92 -23.47
CA LEU A 8 20.54 2.50 -23.55
C LEU A 8 19.68 3.67 -23.08
N ILE A 9 19.25 4.53 -24.00
CA ILE A 9 18.35 5.65 -23.68
C ILE A 9 16.91 5.10 -23.67
N ILE A 10 16.42 4.77 -22.47
CA ILE A 10 15.00 4.49 -22.23
C ILE A 10 14.39 5.74 -21.60
N GLU A 11 13.42 6.34 -22.29
CA GLU A 11 12.52 7.42 -21.86
C GLU A 11 12.92 8.18 -20.59
N SER A 12 13.61 9.31 -20.75
CA SER A 12 13.45 10.56 -20.00
C SER A 12 14.71 11.41 -20.18
N GLU A 13 14.55 12.73 -20.16
CA GLU A 13 15.66 13.66 -19.93
C GLU A 13 16.55 13.11 -18.81
N ILE A 14 17.74 12.66 -19.16
CA ILE A 14 18.79 12.39 -18.18
C ILE A 14 19.47 13.76 -18.00
N PRO A 15 19.17 14.54 -16.93
CA PRO A 15 20.09 15.61 -16.57
C PRO A 15 21.45 14.96 -16.37
N GLU A 16 22.52 15.54 -16.93
CA GLU A 16 23.88 14.98 -16.95
C GLU A 16 24.41 14.52 -15.57
N ALA A 17 23.72 14.88 -14.48
CA ALA A 17 23.94 14.39 -13.12
C ALA A 17 23.44 12.95 -12.81
N CYS A 18 22.63 12.32 -13.66
CA CYS A 18 22.04 11.00 -13.38
C CYS A 18 22.88 9.80 -13.84
N ILE A 19 23.95 10.01 -14.62
CA ILE A 19 24.82 8.91 -15.09
C ILE A 19 25.64 8.30 -13.93
N GLN A 20 25.73 8.97 -12.79
CA GLN A 20 26.32 8.43 -11.57
C GLN A 20 25.38 7.53 -10.75
N ILE A 21 24.11 7.39 -11.16
CA ILE A 21 23.09 6.64 -10.44
C ILE A 21 22.75 5.38 -11.25
N GLY A 22 23.62 4.37 -11.24
CA GLY A 22 23.27 3.12 -11.92
C GLY A 22 24.25 1.96 -11.83
N THR A 23 25.51 2.21 -11.50
CA THR A 23 26.47 1.14 -11.19
C THR A 23 26.83 1.21 -9.72
N PHE A 24 26.16 0.36 -8.93
CA PHE A 24 26.49 0.07 -7.54
C PHE A 24 27.80 -0.74 -7.49
N PHE A 25 28.91 -0.18 -7.98
CA PHE A 25 30.23 -0.63 -7.52
C PHE A 25 30.40 -0.02 -6.14
N LEU A 26 29.94 -0.78 -5.14
CA LEU A 26 30.00 -0.36 -3.76
C LEU A 26 31.46 -0.07 -3.43
N ARG A 27 31.80 1.22 -3.26
CA ARG A 27 32.87 1.62 -2.36
C ARG A 27 32.41 1.22 -0.96
N GLU A 28 32.55 -0.07 -0.64
CA GLU A 28 32.26 -0.59 0.68
C GLU A 28 33.33 -0.03 1.60
N ASN A 29 33.00 1.03 2.33
CA ASN A 29 33.84 1.44 3.44
C ASN A 29 33.88 0.28 4.43
N GLN A 30 35.07 -0.05 4.91
CA GLN A 30 35.22 -1.10 5.90
C GLN A 30 34.79 -0.55 7.26
N ARG A 31 33.92 -1.28 7.96
CA ARG A 31 33.54 -0.94 9.33
C ARG A 31 34.78 -1.07 10.21
N CYS A 32 35.22 0.01 10.84
CA CYS A 32 36.30 -0.08 11.84
C CYS A 32 35.82 -0.98 12.98
N GLN A 33 36.64 -1.94 13.42
CA GLN A 33 36.34 -2.75 14.60
C GLN A 33 36.47 -1.97 15.93
N GLY A 34 36.16 -0.68 15.92
CA GLY A 34 36.22 0.17 17.10
C GLY A 34 35.21 -0.29 18.15
N GLU A 35 35.72 -0.91 19.20
CA GLU A 35 34.96 -1.18 20.42
C GLU A 35 34.52 0.12 21.06
N LYS A 36 33.37 0.08 21.74
CA LYS A 36 32.90 1.19 22.55
C LYS A 36 33.84 1.39 23.77
N PRO A 37 34.51 2.54 23.94
CA PRO A 37 35.25 2.97 25.10
C PRO A 37 34.40 2.83 26.33
N ALA A 38 35.02 2.33 27.38
CA ALA A 38 34.42 2.19 28.68
C ALA A 38 33.87 3.52 29.24
N ASP A 39 34.44 4.66 28.82
CA ASP A 39 34.04 6.02 29.24
C ASP A 39 32.89 6.64 28.40
N TRP A 40 32.22 5.85 27.55
CA TRP A 40 31.14 6.37 26.72
C TRP A 40 29.76 6.01 27.29
N ASP A 41 29.03 7.03 27.76
CA ASP A 41 27.67 6.85 28.27
C ASP A 41 26.61 7.08 27.18
N ASP A 42 25.92 6.00 26.81
CA ASP A 42 24.81 6.01 25.85
C ASP A 42 23.45 6.25 26.52
N LYS A 43 23.40 6.35 27.86
CA LYS A 43 22.15 6.54 28.59
C LYS A 43 21.83 8.03 28.67
N GLU A 44 20.82 8.45 27.91
CA GLU A 44 20.32 9.83 27.93
C GLU A 44 19.70 10.21 29.28
N TYR A 45 19.11 9.22 29.97
CA TYR A 45 18.47 9.41 31.28
C TYR A 45 19.01 8.44 32.32
N ILE A 46 19.38 8.95 33.49
CA ILE A 46 19.76 8.18 34.67
C ILE A 46 18.67 8.33 35.73
N GLU A 47 18.52 7.34 36.61
CA GLU A 47 17.69 7.46 37.80
C GLU A 47 18.30 8.51 38.75
N ASP A 48 17.46 9.41 39.26
CA ASP A 48 17.88 10.47 40.18
C ASP A 48 18.44 9.86 41.46
N PRO A 49 19.74 10.05 41.77
CA PRO A 49 20.36 9.54 42.99
C PRO A 49 19.71 10.06 44.27
N ASN A 50 19.06 11.22 44.23
CA ASN A 50 18.44 11.89 45.37
C ASN A 50 16.95 11.53 45.54
N ASP A 51 16.32 10.92 44.54
CA ASP A 51 14.95 10.42 44.67
C ASP A 51 14.99 9.08 45.42
N VAL A 52 14.73 9.14 46.73
CA VAL A 52 14.68 7.97 47.62
C VAL A 52 13.24 7.61 47.88
N LYS A 53 12.96 6.30 47.90
CA LYS A 53 11.64 5.76 48.16
C LYS A 53 11.10 6.26 49.51
N PRO A 54 9.91 6.89 49.55
CA PRO A 54 9.30 7.31 50.80
C PRO A 54 9.08 6.12 51.73
N LYS A 55 9.41 6.27 53.02
CA LYS A 55 9.13 5.25 54.04
C LYS A 55 7.62 4.98 54.09
N GLY A 56 7.23 3.71 54.02
CA GLY A 56 5.82 3.28 54.07
C GLY A 56 5.10 3.22 52.72
N TYR A 57 5.75 3.56 51.59
CA TYR A 57 5.14 3.46 50.26
C TYR A 57 4.78 2.01 49.87
N ASP A 58 5.59 1.03 50.28
CA ASP A 58 5.31 -0.41 50.06
C ASP A 58 4.31 -1.00 51.04
N SER A 59 4.02 -0.28 52.12
CA SER A 59 3.11 -0.74 53.16
C SER A 59 1.65 -0.41 52.84
N ILE A 60 1.39 0.29 51.72
CA ILE A 60 0.04 0.61 51.24
C ILE A 60 -0.51 -0.61 50.49
N PRO A 61 -1.55 -1.30 51.00
CA PRO A 61 -2.14 -2.44 50.31
C PRO A 61 -2.84 -1.97 49.02
N ALA A 62 -2.74 -2.77 47.96
CA ALA A 62 -3.40 -2.51 46.69
C ALA A 62 -4.94 -2.58 46.78
N GLU A 63 -5.45 -3.32 47.76
CA GLU A 63 -6.86 -3.56 47.98
C GLU A 63 -7.22 -3.26 49.44
N ILE A 64 -8.28 -2.49 49.65
CA ILE A 64 -8.86 -2.20 50.97
C ILE A 64 -10.28 -2.78 51.02
N PRO A 65 -10.74 -3.31 52.17
CA PRO A 65 -12.13 -3.74 52.30
C PRO A 65 -13.06 -2.54 52.13
N ASP A 66 -14.17 -2.73 51.40
CA ASP A 66 -15.18 -1.69 51.22
C ASP A 66 -15.86 -1.38 52.55
N LEU A 67 -15.68 -0.15 53.04
CA LEU A 67 -16.30 0.32 54.28
C LEU A 67 -17.80 0.61 54.13
N ASN A 68 -18.30 0.74 52.89
CA ASN A 68 -19.71 1.01 52.61
C ASN A 68 -20.52 -0.24 52.26
N ALA A 69 -19.85 -1.38 52.04
CA ALA A 69 -20.53 -2.63 51.81
C ALA A 69 -21.21 -3.07 53.12
N LYS A 70 -22.51 -3.30 53.03
CA LYS A 70 -23.28 -3.94 54.09
C LYS A 70 -23.61 -5.36 53.67
N GLU A 71 -23.73 -6.22 54.66
CA GLU A 71 -24.23 -7.57 54.46
C GLU A 71 -25.62 -7.54 53.80
N PRO A 72 -25.85 -8.33 52.74
CA PRO A 72 -27.16 -8.45 52.12
C PRO A 72 -28.17 -9.12 53.08
N ASP A 73 -29.43 -8.66 53.06
CA ASP A 73 -30.53 -9.26 53.86
C ASP A 73 -30.81 -10.75 53.53
N SER A 74 -30.23 -11.27 52.44
CA SER A 74 -30.36 -12.67 52.01
C SER A 74 -29.15 -13.54 52.36
N TRP A 75 -28.24 -13.06 53.23
CA TRP A 75 -27.07 -13.83 53.67
C TRP A 75 -27.42 -14.68 54.89
N ASP A 76 -27.00 -15.95 54.90
CA ASP A 76 -27.20 -16.87 56.03
C ASP A 76 -25.85 -17.29 56.61
N GLU A 77 -25.53 -16.84 57.83
CA GLU A 77 -24.24 -17.12 58.48
C GLU A 77 -24.00 -18.62 58.76
N ASP A 78 -25.07 -19.43 58.90
CA ASP A 78 -24.98 -20.87 59.19
C ASP A 78 -24.71 -21.71 57.92
N GLU A 79 -25.19 -21.26 56.75
CA GLU A 79 -24.96 -21.93 55.46
C GLU A 79 -23.80 -21.33 54.64
N ASP A 80 -23.61 -20.00 54.64
CA ASP A 80 -22.63 -19.28 53.81
C ASP A 80 -21.38 -18.80 54.61
N GLY A 81 -21.43 -18.82 55.95
CA GLY A 81 -20.33 -18.44 56.85
C GLY A 81 -20.20 -16.93 57.13
N ILE A 82 -19.16 -16.53 57.87
CA ILE A 82 -18.94 -15.12 58.27
C ILE A 82 -18.74 -14.24 57.03
N TRP A 83 -19.66 -13.30 56.82
CA TRP A 83 -19.61 -12.36 55.70
C TRP A 83 -18.32 -11.52 55.72
N LYS A 84 -17.69 -11.36 54.55
CA LYS A 84 -16.49 -10.52 54.37
C LYS A 84 -16.77 -9.47 53.31
N ALA A 85 -16.55 -8.21 53.67
CA ALA A 85 -16.72 -7.10 52.74
C ALA A 85 -15.87 -7.29 51.47
N PRO A 86 -16.41 -6.96 50.28
CA PRO A 86 -15.67 -7.01 49.03
C PRO A 86 -14.47 -6.07 49.08
N LYS A 87 -13.36 -6.49 48.46
CA LYS A 87 -12.14 -5.70 48.38
C LYS A 87 -12.22 -4.72 47.21
N ILE A 88 -11.98 -3.44 47.47
CA ILE A 88 -11.95 -2.36 46.49
C ILE A 88 -10.50 -1.90 46.26
N PRO A 89 -10.13 -1.51 45.03
CA PRO A 89 -8.81 -0.94 44.76
C PRO A 89 -8.56 0.31 45.62
N ASN A 90 -7.44 0.32 46.34
CA ASN A 90 -7.09 1.42 47.21
C ASN A 90 -6.69 2.66 46.39
N PRO A 91 -7.39 3.80 46.49
CA PRO A 91 -7.05 5.01 45.75
C PRO A 91 -5.67 5.59 46.15
N ALA A 92 -5.15 5.24 47.32
CA ALA A 92 -3.83 5.65 47.77
C ALA A 92 -2.69 4.77 47.22
N TYR A 93 -2.99 3.61 46.63
CA TYR A 93 -1.98 2.73 46.05
C TYR A 93 -1.54 3.25 44.68
N LYS A 94 -0.31 3.75 44.60
CA LYS A 94 0.27 4.35 43.40
C LYS A 94 1.07 3.37 42.53
N GLY A 95 0.93 2.06 42.79
CA GLY A 95 1.71 1.02 42.12
C GLY A 95 3.19 0.99 42.56
N PRO A 96 4.02 0.10 42.00
CA PRO A 96 5.42 -0.04 42.39
C PRO A 96 6.18 1.27 42.16
N TRP A 97 6.89 1.75 43.19
CA TRP A 97 7.65 3.01 43.12
C TRP A 97 8.75 2.92 42.07
N LYS A 98 8.83 3.94 41.19
CA LYS A 98 9.88 4.11 40.18
C LYS A 98 10.59 5.43 40.41
N ARG A 99 11.92 5.41 40.40
CA ARG A 99 12.75 6.62 40.54
C ARG A 99 12.50 7.57 39.38
N LYS A 100 12.49 8.87 39.67
CA LYS A 100 12.50 9.91 38.64
C LYS A 100 13.74 9.78 37.76
N LYS A 101 13.54 9.94 36.45
CA LYS A 101 14.62 9.93 35.45
C LYS A 101 15.08 11.35 35.19
N ILE A 102 16.36 11.64 35.42
CA ILE A 102 17.01 12.92 35.13
C ILE A 102 17.89 12.79 33.90
N LYS A 103 18.09 13.90 33.18
CA LYS A 103 19.00 13.93 32.03
C LYS A 103 20.44 13.73 32.50
N ASN A 104 21.14 12.83 31.83
CA ASN A 104 22.52 12.52 32.13
C ASN A 104 23.45 13.66 31.66
N PRO A 105 24.19 14.34 32.55
CA PRO A 105 25.16 15.35 32.14
C PRO A 105 26.34 14.79 31.35
N ASN A 106 26.64 13.49 31.48
CA ASN A 106 27.74 12.80 30.80
C ASN A 106 27.30 12.08 29.51
N TYR A 107 26.07 12.31 29.02
CA TYR A 107 25.58 11.67 27.79
C TYR A 107 26.36 12.18 26.57
N LYS A 108 27.14 11.31 25.95
CA LYS A 108 27.95 11.63 24.76
C LYS A 108 27.22 11.34 23.43
N GLY A 109 25.96 10.89 23.51
CA GLY A 109 25.16 10.46 22.36
C GLY A 109 25.24 8.95 22.15
N LYS A 110 24.42 8.40 21.26
CA LYS A 110 24.53 6.98 20.89
C LYS A 110 25.83 6.74 20.15
N TRP A 111 26.68 5.85 20.67
CA TRP A 111 27.89 5.40 20.01
C TRP A 111 27.61 5.00 18.55
N LYS A 112 28.39 5.53 17.60
CA LYS A 112 28.40 5.08 16.20
C LYS A 112 29.79 4.61 15.83
N VAL A 113 29.85 3.45 15.17
CA VAL A 113 31.10 2.92 14.65
C VAL A 113 31.56 3.79 13.47
N GLN A 114 32.83 4.20 13.50
CA GLN A 114 33.42 4.97 12.42
C GLN A 114 33.69 4.04 11.22
N TRP A 115 33.44 4.57 10.02
CA TRP A 115 33.78 3.90 8.78
C TRP A 115 35.16 4.38 8.33
N LYS A 116 36.02 3.45 7.92
CA LYS A 116 37.30 3.78 7.28
C LYS A 116 37.24 3.34 5.82
N ASP A 117 37.88 4.12 4.98
CA ASP A 117 38.02 3.80 3.56
C ASP A 117 38.69 2.43 3.41
N ASN A 118 38.11 1.59 2.56
CA ASN A 118 38.64 0.27 2.27
C ASN A 118 39.97 0.42 1.48
N PRO A 119 41.11 -0.03 2.02
CA PRO A 119 42.40 0.08 1.32
C PRO A 119 42.52 -0.86 0.12
N GLU A 120 41.63 -1.85 -0.02
CA GLU A 120 41.59 -2.78 -1.16
C GLU A 120 40.70 -2.28 -2.31
N PHE A 121 40.04 -1.12 -2.15
CA PHE A 121 39.23 -0.53 -3.20
C PHE A 121 40.11 0.24 -4.18
N GLU A 122 40.16 -0.23 -5.43
CA GLU A 122 40.78 0.46 -6.55
C GLU A 122 39.71 0.82 -7.58
N ASP A 123 39.65 2.10 -7.97
CA ASP A 123 38.79 2.57 -9.05
C ASP A 123 39.38 2.10 -10.39
N ASP A 124 38.76 1.10 -11.03
CA ASP A 124 39.18 0.61 -12.35
C ASP A 124 38.59 1.51 -13.47
N PRO A 125 39.44 2.26 -14.21
CA PRO A 125 38.98 3.12 -15.30
C PRO A 125 38.49 2.34 -16.52
N ASP A 126 38.87 1.06 -16.67
CA ASP A 126 38.51 0.22 -17.81
C ASP A 126 37.23 -0.60 -17.56
N LEU A 127 36.52 -0.35 -16.45
CA LEU A 127 35.30 -1.08 -16.08
C LEU A 127 34.22 -1.11 -17.18
N TYR A 128 34.15 -0.06 -18.00
CA TYR A 128 33.18 0.04 -19.10
C TYR A 128 33.74 -0.46 -20.46
N VAL A 129 35.00 -0.90 -20.50
CA VAL A 129 35.62 -1.45 -21.71
C VAL A 129 35.25 -2.94 -21.82
N LEU A 130 34.11 -3.19 -22.46
CA LEU A 130 33.68 -4.56 -22.75
C LEU A 130 34.49 -5.15 -23.91
N LYS A 131 34.68 -6.47 -23.86
CA LYS A 131 35.22 -7.23 -25.01
C LYS A 131 34.30 -7.03 -26.23
N PRO A 132 34.83 -7.03 -27.46
CA PRO A 132 34.03 -6.83 -28.67
C PRO A 132 32.78 -7.72 -28.69
N ILE A 133 31.61 -7.09 -28.71
CA ILE A 133 30.31 -7.74 -28.68
C ILE A 133 29.89 -8.02 -30.12
N LYS A 134 29.51 -9.27 -30.42
CA LYS A 134 29.15 -9.72 -31.77
C LYS A 134 27.66 -10.07 -31.93
N TYR A 135 26.99 -10.37 -30.83
CA TYR A 135 25.62 -10.88 -30.83
C TYR A 135 24.76 -10.05 -29.90
N VAL A 136 23.53 -9.81 -30.33
CA VAL A 136 22.47 -9.17 -29.53
C VAL A 136 21.47 -10.26 -29.18
N GLY A 137 21.27 -10.49 -27.89
CA GLY A 137 20.31 -11.45 -27.37
C GLY A 137 19.23 -10.74 -26.58
N ILE A 138 17.97 -11.11 -26.83
CA ILE A 138 16.82 -10.62 -26.06
C ILE A 138 16.27 -11.81 -25.30
N GLU A 139 16.51 -11.83 -23.99
CA GLU A 139 15.92 -12.80 -23.08
C GLU A 139 14.86 -12.10 -22.24
N VAL A 140 13.61 -12.48 -22.44
CA VAL A 140 12.46 -11.88 -21.76
C VAL A 140 11.57 -12.98 -21.21
N TRP A 141 11.21 -12.86 -19.93
CA TRP A 141 10.17 -13.68 -19.32
C TRP A 141 8.84 -12.91 -19.34
N GLN A 142 7.81 -13.47 -19.99
CA GLN A 142 6.49 -12.85 -20.15
C GLN A 142 5.36 -13.74 -19.63
N VAL A 143 4.42 -13.13 -18.90
CA VAL A 143 3.19 -13.78 -18.41
C VAL A 143 2.01 -13.59 -19.37
N LYS A 144 1.96 -12.46 -20.08
CA LYS A 144 0.99 -12.15 -21.13
C LYS A 144 1.73 -11.62 -22.35
N GLY A 145 1.36 -12.10 -23.54
CA GLY A 145 1.91 -11.61 -24.80
C GLY A 145 1.37 -10.22 -25.15
N GLY A 146 2.07 -9.53 -26.06
CA GLY A 146 1.68 -8.21 -26.56
C GLY A 146 2.82 -7.19 -26.64
N SER A 147 4.00 -7.50 -26.10
CA SER A 147 5.17 -6.65 -26.28
C SER A 147 5.75 -6.80 -27.68
N VAL A 148 5.96 -5.69 -28.36
CA VAL A 148 6.66 -5.60 -29.65
C VAL A 148 7.96 -4.84 -29.40
N PHE A 149 9.06 -5.39 -29.90
CA PHE A 149 10.37 -4.72 -29.88
C PHE A 149 10.78 -4.43 -31.31
N ASP A 150 11.09 -3.18 -31.62
CA ASP A 150 11.54 -2.73 -32.93
C ASP A 150 12.58 -1.60 -32.78
N ASN A 151 13.21 -1.21 -33.88
CA ASN A 151 14.17 -0.10 -33.96
C ASN A 151 15.42 -0.25 -33.07
N PHE A 152 16.07 -1.41 -33.12
CA PHE A 152 17.35 -1.63 -32.44
C PHE A 152 18.47 -0.83 -33.12
N LEU A 153 18.97 0.21 -32.44
CA LEU A 153 20.12 0.99 -32.88
C LEU A 153 21.35 0.67 -32.02
N ILE A 154 22.47 0.34 -32.68
CA ILE A 154 23.77 0.14 -32.04
C ILE A 154 24.77 1.03 -32.78
N CYS A 155 25.26 2.07 -32.10
CA CYS A 155 26.21 3.03 -32.64
C CYS A 155 27.18 3.51 -31.56
N ASP A 156 28.29 4.06 -32.01
CA ASP A 156 29.34 4.69 -31.20
C ASP A 156 29.21 6.22 -31.13
N ASP A 157 28.33 6.82 -31.96
CA ASP A 157 28.11 8.25 -32.06
C ASP A 157 26.82 8.69 -31.32
N PRO A 158 26.93 9.55 -30.29
CA PRO A 158 25.79 9.98 -29.50
C PRO A 158 24.87 10.98 -30.22
N ASP A 159 25.38 11.76 -31.17
CA ASP A 159 24.58 12.76 -31.87
C ASP A 159 23.74 12.09 -32.95
N TYR A 160 24.30 11.11 -33.66
CA TYR A 160 23.54 10.27 -34.58
C TYR A 160 22.43 9.47 -33.87
N ALA A 161 22.72 8.95 -32.67
CA ALA A 161 21.72 8.24 -31.88
C ALA A 161 20.50 9.11 -31.55
N ARG A 162 20.72 10.39 -31.26
CA ARG A 162 19.63 11.34 -30.93
C ARG A 162 18.77 11.65 -32.14
N GLU A 163 19.37 11.90 -33.30
CA GLU A 163 18.62 12.18 -34.53
C GLU A 163 17.68 11.03 -34.89
N VAL A 164 18.18 9.78 -34.85
CA VAL A 164 17.37 8.59 -35.14
C VAL A 164 16.26 8.40 -34.10
N VAL A 165 16.55 8.67 -32.83
CA VAL A 165 15.54 8.64 -31.76
C VAL A 165 14.45 9.67 -32.03
N ASP A 166 14.80 10.93 -32.31
CA ASP A 166 13.82 11.99 -32.54
C ASP A 166 12.91 11.68 -33.73
N GLU A 167 13.46 11.13 -34.83
CA GLU A 167 12.67 10.70 -35.99
C GLU A 167 11.70 9.55 -35.65
N VAL A 168 12.17 8.52 -34.94
CA VAL A 168 11.34 7.36 -34.57
C VAL A 168 10.24 7.76 -33.60
N PHE A 169 10.54 8.61 -32.62
CA PHE A 169 9.56 9.04 -31.63
C PHE A 169 8.50 9.97 -32.24
N ALA A 170 8.88 10.86 -33.16
CA ALA A 170 7.91 11.68 -33.89
C ALA A 170 6.89 10.83 -34.67
N ASN A 171 7.35 9.76 -35.33
CA ASN A 171 6.45 8.83 -36.02
C ASN A 171 5.56 8.04 -35.04
N ARG A 172 6.11 7.63 -33.89
CA ARG A 172 5.38 6.88 -32.86
C ARG A 172 4.23 7.67 -32.24
N GLU A 173 4.40 8.97 -32.04
CA GLU A 173 3.32 9.83 -31.52
C GLU A 173 2.14 9.90 -32.49
N ILE A 174 2.43 10.04 -33.79
CA ILE A 174 1.42 10.02 -34.85
C ILE A 174 0.70 8.67 -34.90
N GLU A 175 1.44 7.55 -34.84
CA GLU A 175 0.85 6.21 -34.82
C GLU A 175 -0.03 5.98 -33.59
N LYS A 176 0.38 6.49 -32.43
CA LYS A 176 -0.40 6.40 -31.20
C LYS A 176 -1.72 7.16 -31.30
N GLU A 177 -1.69 8.38 -31.83
CA GLU A 177 -2.91 9.17 -32.03
C GLU A 177 -3.87 8.46 -33.00
N ALA A 178 -3.35 7.92 -34.11
CA ALA A 178 -4.15 7.14 -35.05
C ALA A 178 -4.76 5.89 -34.38
N PHE A 179 -4.00 5.17 -33.57
CA PHE A 179 -4.48 3.99 -32.85
C PHE A 179 -5.57 4.35 -31.81
N GLU A 180 -5.39 5.44 -31.07
CA GLU A 180 -6.39 5.92 -30.11
C GLU A 180 -7.69 6.36 -30.80
N GLU A 181 -7.60 6.98 -31.97
CA GLU A 181 -8.75 7.32 -32.80
C GLU A 181 -9.49 6.06 -33.28
N GLU A 182 -8.78 5.07 -33.81
CA GLU A 182 -9.37 3.79 -34.21
C GLU A 182 -10.04 3.06 -33.04
N GLU A 183 -9.41 3.07 -31.85
CA GLU A 183 -9.98 2.46 -30.66
C GLU A 183 -11.25 3.20 -30.20
N LYS A 184 -11.26 4.54 -30.24
CA LYS A 184 -12.47 5.35 -29.97
C LYS A 184 -13.58 5.03 -30.95
N ILE A 185 -13.27 4.90 -32.24
CA ILE A 185 -14.24 4.54 -33.29
C ILE A 185 -14.80 3.13 -33.03
N ARG A 186 -13.95 2.15 -32.71
CA ARG A 186 -14.38 0.78 -32.39
C ARG A 186 -15.31 0.78 -31.18
N LYS A 187 -14.90 1.44 -30.10
CA LYS A 187 -15.68 1.55 -28.86
C LYS A 187 -17.02 2.25 -29.08
N ALA A 188 -17.05 3.32 -29.88
CA ALA A 188 -18.29 4.02 -30.22
C ALA A 188 -19.26 3.14 -31.03
N LYS A 189 -18.75 2.35 -31.99
CA LYS A 189 -19.57 1.38 -32.74
C LYS A 189 -20.14 0.29 -31.85
N GLU A 190 -19.33 -0.26 -30.94
CA GLU A 190 -19.78 -1.27 -29.97
C GLU A 190 -20.83 -0.70 -29.00
N GLU A 191 -20.67 0.54 -28.54
CA GLU A 191 -21.64 1.21 -27.67
C GLU A 191 -22.94 1.53 -28.40
N GLU A 192 -22.88 1.98 -29.66
CA GLU A 192 -24.06 2.22 -30.49
C GLU A 192 -24.83 0.91 -30.75
N GLU A 193 -24.13 -0.19 -31.06
CA GLU A 193 -24.74 -1.50 -31.23
C GLU A 193 -25.39 -2.00 -29.93
N ALA A 194 -24.70 -1.83 -28.79
CA ALA A 194 -25.24 -2.16 -27.47
C ALA A 194 -26.48 -1.31 -27.13
N GLN A 195 -26.50 -0.03 -27.49
CA GLN A 195 -27.65 0.84 -27.28
C GLN A 195 -28.83 0.42 -28.16
N ARG A 196 -28.61 0.17 -29.46
CA ARG A 196 -29.65 -0.35 -30.37
C ARG A 196 -30.24 -1.66 -29.85
N ALA A 197 -29.41 -2.57 -29.35
CA ALA A 197 -29.87 -3.83 -28.75
C ALA A 197 -30.71 -3.60 -27.48
N ARG A 198 -30.34 -2.62 -26.63
CA ARG A 198 -31.13 -2.23 -25.44
C ARG A 198 -32.49 -1.64 -25.82
N GLU A 199 -32.51 -0.70 -26.77
CA GLU A 199 -33.74 -0.05 -27.25
C GLU A 199 -34.68 -1.05 -27.93
N GLU A 200 -34.15 -1.96 -28.75
CA GLU A 200 -34.95 -3.03 -29.34
C GLU A 200 -35.49 -3.97 -28.26
N GLY A 201 -34.68 -4.32 -27.26
CA GLY A 201 -35.10 -5.10 -26.10
C GLY A 201 -36.24 -4.44 -25.33
N GLU A 202 -36.17 -3.13 -25.10
CA GLU A 202 -37.23 -2.37 -24.43
C GLU A 202 -38.50 -2.27 -25.29
N ARG A 203 -38.38 -2.06 -26.60
CA ARG A 203 -39.52 -2.06 -27.54
C ARG A 203 -40.24 -3.40 -27.51
N ARG A 204 -39.51 -4.51 -27.61
CA ARG A 204 -40.05 -5.88 -27.49
C ARG A 204 -40.72 -6.11 -26.13
N ARG A 205 -40.17 -5.54 -25.04
CA ARG A 205 -40.79 -5.61 -23.71
C ARG A 205 -42.10 -4.83 -23.63
N LYS A 206 -42.16 -3.63 -24.21
CA LYS A 206 -43.38 -2.78 -24.26
C LYS A 206 -44.48 -3.44 -25.08
N GLU A 207 -44.16 -4.00 -26.23
CA GLU A 207 -45.10 -4.73 -27.09
C GLU A 207 -45.70 -5.95 -26.36
N ARG A 208 -44.85 -6.79 -25.74
CA ARG A 208 -45.29 -7.90 -24.89
C ARG A 208 -46.17 -7.44 -23.71
N GLY A 209 -45.90 -6.26 -23.16
CA GLY A 209 -46.70 -5.65 -22.08
C GLY A 209 -48.06 -5.16 -22.58
N HIS A 210 -48.11 -4.53 -23.76
CA HIS A 210 -49.34 -4.06 -24.40
C HIS A 210 -50.28 -5.23 -24.72
N ASP A 211 -49.76 -6.34 -25.26
CA ASP A 211 -50.56 -7.53 -25.55
C ASP A 211 -51.13 -8.18 -24.28
N ARG A 212 -50.36 -8.23 -23.20
CA ARG A 212 -50.85 -8.68 -21.89
C ARG A 212 -51.97 -7.79 -21.38
N HIS A 213 -51.79 -6.47 -21.40
CA HIS A 213 -52.81 -5.52 -20.94
C HIS A 213 -54.09 -5.57 -21.79
N HIS A 214 -53.97 -5.72 -23.11
CA HIS A 214 -55.12 -5.87 -24.01
C HIS A 214 -55.87 -7.19 -23.73
N ARG A 215 -55.15 -8.30 -23.54
CA ARG A 215 -55.73 -9.60 -23.19
C ARG A 215 -56.43 -9.56 -21.82
N ASP A 216 -55.83 -8.90 -20.82
CA ASP A 216 -56.41 -8.75 -19.48
C ASP A 216 -57.65 -7.87 -19.51
N ARG A 217 -57.64 -6.72 -20.21
CA ARG A 217 -58.85 -5.91 -20.43
C ARG A 217 -59.96 -6.67 -21.14
N HIS A 218 -59.63 -7.46 -22.15
CA HIS A 218 -60.63 -8.27 -22.86
C HIS A 218 -61.24 -9.32 -21.92
N ARG A 219 -60.40 -9.97 -21.10
CA ARG A 219 -60.83 -10.94 -20.09
C ARG A 219 -61.73 -10.31 -19.02
N ASP A 220 -61.38 -9.13 -18.53
CA ASP A 220 -62.19 -8.41 -17.54
C ASP A 220 -63.50 -7.86 -18.12
N ARG A 221 -63.47 -7.39 -19.37
CA ARG A 221 -64.71 -7.00 -20.08
C ARG A 221 -65.65 -8.19 -20.24
N TYR A 222 -65.14 -9.36 -20.61
CA TYR A 222 -65.94 -10.57 -20.76
C TYR A 222 -66.49 -11.06 -19.40
N ARG A 223 -65.70 -10.97 -18.33
CA ARG A 223 -66.18 -11.22 -16.96
C ARG A 223 -67.31 -10.28 -16.55
N LYS A 224 -67.19 -8.99 -16.88
CA LYS A 224 -68.22 -7.98 -16.55
C LYS A 224 -69.51 -8.19 -17.37
N TYR A 225 -69.38 -8.58 -18.63
CA TYR A 225 -70.54 -8.87 -19.50
C TYR A 225 -71.26 -10.15 -19.06
N ARG A 226 -70.51 -11.20 -18.68
CA ARG A 226 -71.07 -12.45 -18.15
C ARG A 226 -71.88 -12.21 -16.86
N ARG A 227 -71.37 -11.36 -15.96
CA ARG A 227 -72.04 -11.02 -14.69
C ARG A 227 -73.33 -10.19 -14.87
N GLY A 228 -73.58 -9.63 -16.05
CA GLY A 228 -74.81 -8.88 -16.35
C GLY A 228 -75.92 -9.72 -16.98
N TYR A 229 -75.63 -10.96 -17.38
CA TYR A 229 -76.61 -11.88 -17.99
C TYR A 229 -77.13 -12.96 -17.03
N ASP A 230 -76.54 -13.10 -15.84
CA ASP A 230 -76.94 -14.10 -14.84
C ASP A 230 -78.07 -13.61 -13.89
N ASP A 231 -78.62 -12.40 -14.05
CA ASP A 231 -79.70 -11.83 -13.19
C ASP A 231 -81.08 -11.79 -13.87
N HIS A 232 -81.26 -12.43 -15.04
CA HIS A 232 -82.56 -12.55 -15.71
C HIS A 232 -82.79 -13.99 -16.16
N ASP A 233 -83.07 -14.87 -15.20
CA ASP A 233 -84.08 -15.94 -15.32
C ASP A 233 -84.13 -16.74 -14.02
N GLU A 234 -84.92 -16.25 -13.06
CA GLU A 234 -85.85 -17.06 -12.25
C GLU A 234 -86.77 -16.11 -11.45
N LEU A 235 -87.94 -15.83 -12.05
CA LEU A 235 -89.30 -15.63 -11.47
C LEU A 235 -90.13 -14.53 -12.17
#